data_AF-A0A963SJR4-F1
#
_entry.id   AF-A0A963SJR4-F1
#
_cell.length_a   1.000
_cell.length_b   1.000
_cell.length_c   1.000
_cell.angle_alpha   90.00
_cell.angle_beta   90.00
_cell.angle_gamma   90.00
#
_symmetry.space_group_name_H-M   'P 1'
#
loop_
_entity.id
_entity.type
_entity.pdbx_description
1 polymer ?
#
loop_
_entity_poly.entity_id
_entity_poly.type
_entity_poly.pdbx_seq_one_letter_code
_entity_poly.pdbx_strand_id
1 'polypeptide(L)'
;MSDTPHTPANRPARTPGHTPATGTLPACLPDPLAFTPVKRAKSRSNGWNAKVQREFIEALANSGSVKSACKKVGRATTGAYQLRRQPDAAEFAAAWEAAMTHGMLQVEDAAIDRAINGTEETVHYHGELVATRRRYNEHLVMFMLRSRLAEKYGDGTPPGEKGAVGKMQLRRLKKKWKAKWYKKWEAKLPEKRMKDAARARQIIDDKFEELRQKALTRREYEWRALSRETRDAYRHYQRLRARDLGCDYEEESHLPSEETIAAEQAEAAALRRRRRNAAEEENAITLPPPVWRVEKEAMPEESGPRIRTLKDEGW
;
A
#
# COMPACT_ATOMS: atom_id res chain seq x y z
N MET A 1 27.45 -53.60 53.99
CA MET A 1 27.95 -52.54 53.10
C MET A 1 26.89 -51.46 53.08
N SER A 2 27.31 -50.25 53.41
CA SER A 2 26.56 -49.22 54.13
C SER A 2 25.43 -48.56 53.33
N ASP A 3 24.21 -48.66 53.87
CA ASP A 3 23.08 -47.79 53.50
C ASP A 3 23.37 -46.36 53.94
N THR A 4 23.30 -45.42 53.00
CA THR A 4 23.49 -43.98 53.27
C THR A 4 22.14 -43.27 53.07
N PRO A 5 21.51 -42.70 54.12
CA PRO A 5 20.31 -41.90 53.93
C PRO A 5 20.67 -40.50 53.41
N HIS A 6 20.09 -40.12 52.27
CA HIS A 6 20.22 -38.82 51.62
C HIS A 6 19.46 -37.75 52.43
N THR A 7 20.18 -36.79 53.00
CA THR A 7 19.64 -35.60 53.67
C THR A 7 18.97 -34.67 52.65
N PRO A 8 17.66 -34.34 52.75
CA PRO A 8 17.08 -33.32 51.90
C PRO A 8 17.49 -31.92 52.39
N ALA A 9 18.13 -31.18 51.50
CA ALA A 9 18.55 -29.79 51.72
C ALA A 9 17.36 -28.88 52.03
N ASN A 10 17.50 -28.17 53.16
CA ASN A 10 16.64 -27.10 53.65
C ASN A 10 16.56 -25.96 52.62
N ARG A 11 15.37 -25.73 52.05
CA ARG A 11 15.09 -24.59 51.14
C ARG A 11 14.76 -23.36 52.00
N PRO A 12 15.48 -22.22 51.88
CA PRO A 12 15.14 -21.05 52.66
C PRO A 12 13.74 -20.54 52.30
N ALA A 13 12.99 -20.17 53.33
CA ALA A 13 11.65 -19.64 53.25
C ALA A 13 11.57 -18.47 52.26
N ARG A 14 10.62 -18.55 51.32
CA ARG A 14 10.23 -17.42 50.48
C ARG A 14 9.69 -16.33 51.41
N THR A 15 10.36 -15.18 51.43
CA THR A 15 9.83 -13.93 51.95
C THR A 15 8.41 -13.69 51.40
N PRO A 16 7.43 -13.30 52.23
CA PRO A 16 6.09 -13.01 51.76
C PRO A 16 6.13 -11.85 50.77
N GLY A 17 5.54 -12.09 49.59
CA GLY A 17 5.43 -11.12 48.52
C GLY A 17 4.67 -9.89 48.96
N HIS A 18 5.15 -8.74 48.48
CA HIS A 18 4.45 -7.48 48.52
C HIS A 18 3.10 -7.64 47.80
N THR A 19 2.01 -7.67 48.56
CA THR A 19 0.65 -7.67 48.04
C THR A 19 0.45 -6.40 47.21
N PRO A 20 0.05 -6.47 45.92
CA PRO A 20 -0.36 -5.27 45.21
C PRO A 20 -1.69 -4.82 45.82
N ALA A 21 -1.66 -3.75 46.62
CA ALA A 21 -2.87 -3.13 47.13
C ALA A 21 -3.73 -2.68 45.94
N THR A 22 -4.95 -3.18 45.90
CA THR A 22 -6.05 -2.70 45.06
C THR A 22 -6.09 -1.17 45.12
N GLY A 23 -5.99 -0.52 43.96
CA GLY A 23 -5.80 0.92 43.80
C GLY A 23 -6.99 1.77 44.23
N THR A 24 -7.15 1.95 45.53
CA THR A 24 -7.88 3.08 46.10
C THR A 24 -6.84 4.15 46.43
N LEU A 25 -6.83 5.24 45.66
CA LEU A 25 -6.02 6.42 46.01
C LEU A 25 -6.49 6.94 47.37
N PRO A 26 -5.59 7.23 48.33
CA PRO A 26 -5.98 7.71 49.65
C PRO A 26 -6.71 9.05 49.52
N ALA A 27 -7.79 9.22 50.28
CA ALA A 27 -8.69 10.40 50.24
C ALA A 27 -8.00 11.74 50.57
N CYS A 28 -6.78 11.71 51.12
CA CYS A 28 -5.92 12.86 51.30
C CYS A 28 -4.50 12.46 50.85
N LEU A 29 -4.07 12.97 49.70
CA LEU A 29 -2.69 12.77 49.27
C LEU A 29 -1.77 13.63 50.14
N PRO A 30 -0.66 13.08 50.66
CA PRO A 30 0.29 13.86 51.44
C PRO A 30 0.83 15.01 50.60
N ASP A 31 1.08 16.16 51.24
CA ASP A 31 1.73 17.30 50.59
C ASP A 31 3.15 16.88 50.17
N PRO A 32 3.46 16.82 48.87
CA PRO A 32 4.75 16.37 48.40
C PRO A 32 5.87 17.35 48.79
N LEU A 33 5.55 18.60 49.15
CA LEU A 33 6.54 19.61 49.53
C LEU A 33 6.92 19.57 51.02
N ALA A 34 6.20 18.80 51.84
CA ALA A 34 6.50 18.61 53.24
C ALA A 34 7.55 17.50 53.46
N PHE A 35 8.81 17.79 53.13
CA PHE A 35 9.95 16.90 53.40
C PHE A 35 11.22 17.65 53.79
N THR A 36 12.09 17.00 54.56
CA THR A 36 13.42 17.51 54.88
C THR A 36 14.37 17.24 53.71
N PRO A 37 14.94 18.28 53.07
CA PRO A 37 15.85 18.07 51.95
C PRO A 37 17.13 17.36 52.37
N VAL A 38 17.61 16.47 51.51
CA VAL A 38 18.81 15.66 51.75
C VAL A 38 20.02 16.57 51.85
N LYS A 39 20.72 16.55 52.99
CA LYS A 39 21.94 17.33 53.21
C LYS A 39 23.04 16.82 52.27
N ARG A 40 23.69 17.73 51.54
CA ARG A 40 24.80 17.41 50.65
C ARG A 40 26.11 17.83 51.28
N ALA A 41 27.09 16.91 51.32
CA ALA A 41 28.41 17.16 51.89
C ALA A 41 29.22 18.25 51.16
N LYS A 42 28.98 18.45 49.85
CA LYS A 42 29.65 19.48 49.04
C LYS A 42 28.62 20.39 48.38
N SER A 43 28.73 21.69 48.64
CA SER A 43 28.00 22.70 47.89
C SER A 43 28.65 22.89 46.51
N ARG A 44 27.87 22.70 45.44
CA ARG A 44 28.28 22.94 44.05
C ARG A 44 27.23 23.83 43.40
N SER A 45 27.61 24.71 42.48
CA SER A 45 26.67 25.56 41.73
C SER A 45 25.62 24.72 40.97
N ASN A 46 26.04 23.60 40.38
CA ASN A 46 25.17 22.60 39.75
C ASN A 46 24.71 21.48 40.70
N GLY A 47 24.71 21.75 42.01
CA GLY A 47 24.35 20.80 43.05
C GLY A 47 22.84 20.59 43.22
N TRP A 48 22.50 19.55 43.99
CA TRP A 48 21.14 19.27 44.47
C TRP A 48 20.91 19.95 45.81
N ASN A 49 20.76 21.27 45.76
CA ASN A 49 20.58 22.11 46.94
C ASN A 49 19.14 21.95 47.45
N ALA A 50 18.88 22.31 48.71
CA ALA A 50 17.55 22.18 49.32
C ALA A 50 16.44 22.87 48.50
N LYS A 51 16.74 24.02 47.87
CA LYS A 51 15.84 24.72 46.96
C LYS A 51 15.54 23.91 45.69
N VAL A 52 16.58 23.40 45.02
CA VAL A 52 16.47 22.59 43.80
C VAL A 52 15.71 21.28 44.06
N GLN A 53 15.90 20.67 45.23
CA GLN A 53 15.13 19.47 45.61
C GLN A 53 13.64 19.76 45.71
N ARG A 54 13.25 20.88 46.33
CA ARG A 54 11.83 21.29 46.43
C ARG A 54 11.24 21.64 45.06
N GLU A 55 11.94 22.45 44.26
CA GLU A 55 11.53 22.78 42.89
C GLU A 55 11.39 21.54 42.00
N PHE A 56 12.25 20.54 42.21
CA PHE A 56 12.17 19.28 41.48
C PHE A 56 10.92 18.49 41.86
N ILE A 57 10.61 18.38 43.15
CA ILE A 57 9.42 17.67 43.63
C ILE A 57 8.14 18.39 43.19
N GLU A 58 8.11 19.72 43.24
CA GLU A 58 7.03 20.54 42.70
C GLU A 58 6.85 20.32 41.19
N ALA A 59 7.94 20.32 40.42
CA ALA A 59 7.91 20.06 38.99
C ALA A 59 7.44 18.63 38.67
N LEU A 60 7.78 17.66 39.53
CA LEU A 60 7.35 16.28 39.40
C LEU A 60 5.85 16.15 39.69
N ALA A 61 5.35 16.80 40.74
CA ALA A 61 3.93 16.82 41.09
C ALA A 61 3.05 17.42 39.98
N ASN A 62 3.56 18.43 39.27
CA ASN A 62 2.83 19.07 38.18
C ASN A 62 2.88 18.32 36.84
N SER A 63 3.87 17.46 36.63
CA SER A 63 4.11 16.85 35.31
C SER A 63 4.02 15.33 35.26
N GLY A 64 4.19 14.64 36.39
CA GLY A 64 4.28 13.17 36.45
C GLY A 64 5.49 12.59 35.71
N SER A 65 6.41 13.42 35.22
CA SER A 65 7.55 12.98 34.40
C SER A 65 8.88 13.46 34.98
N VAL A 66 9.71 12.50 35.39
CA VAL A 66 11.06 12.76 35.95
C VAL A 66 11.92 13.53 34.95
N LYS A 67 11.84 13.21 33.66
CA LYS A 67 12.61 13.87 32.61
C LYS A 67 12.20 15.34 32.47
N SER A 68 10.88 15.62 32.47
CA SER A 68 10.36 16.98 32.40
C SER A 68 10.71 17.78 33.65
N ALA A 69 10.59 17.18 34.84
CA ALA A 69 10.97 17.80 36.10
C ALA A 69 12.47 18.16 36.15
N CYS A 70 13.34 17.22 35.75
CA CYS A 70 14.78 17.45 35.67
C CYS A 70 15.15 18.57 34.69
N LYS A 71 14.46 18.64 33.54
CA LYS A 71 14.64 19.73 32.56
C LYS A 71 14.25 21.08 33.16
N LYS A 72 13.14 21.14 33.91
CA LYS A 72 12.67 22.37 34.57
C LYS A 72 13.67 22.91 35.60
N VAL A 73 14.31 22.04 36.38
CA VAL A 73 15.33 22.45 37.37
C VAL A 73 16.77 22.53 36.82
N GLY A 74 16.96 22.23 35.53
CA GLY A 74 18.29 22.24 34.90
C GLY A 74 19.26 21.24 35.52
N ARG A 75 18.81 20.00 35.80
CA ARG A 75 19.65 18.92 36.36
C ARG A 75 19.55 17.64 35.53
N ALA A 76 20.62 16.83 35.60
CA ALA A 76 20.63 15.52 34.97
C ALA A 76 19.72 14.52 35.72
N THR A 77 18.98 13.70 34.96
CA THR A 77 18.09 12.65 35.50
C THR A 77 18.84 11.64 36.36
N THR A 78 20.05 11.28 35.97
CA THR A 78 20.93 10.38 36.74
C THR A 78 21.18 10.90 38.16
N GLY A 79 21.37 12.21 38.32
CA GLY A 79 21.57 12.85 39.61
C GLY A 79 20.34 12.79 40.52
N ALA A 80 19.13 12.86 39.95
CA ALA A 80 17.89 12.75 40.70
C ALA A 80 17.71 11.34 41.29
N TYR A 81 17.99 10.29 40.49
CA TYR A 81 17.95 8.91 40.96
C TYR A 81 19.05 8.58 41.97
N GLN A 82 20.27 9.13 41.78
CA GLN A 82 21.35 8.98 42.77
C GLN A 82 21.00 9.63 44.11
N LEU A 83 20.31 10.78 44.08
CA LEU A 83 19.84 11.46 45.28
C LEU A 83 18.81 10.59 46.03
N ARG A 84 17.85 10.02 45.31
CA ARG A 84 16.82 9.13 45.89
C ARG A 84 17.39 7.87 46.56
N ARG A 85 18.58 7.40 46.14
CA ARG A 85 19.24 6.21 46.68
C ARG A 85 20.15 6.49 47.88
N GLN A 86 20.29 7.74 48.32
CA GLN A 86 21.12 8.06 49.49
C GLN A 86 20.47 7.54 50.78
N PRO A 87 21.26 7.15 51.80
CA PRO A 87 20.73 6.65 53.07
C PRO A 87 19.84 7.68 53.78
N ASP A 88 20.19 8.97 53.70
CA ASP A 88 19.43 10.07 54.32
C ASP A 88 18.25 10.58 53.46
N ALA A 89 17.92 9.90 52.36
CA ALA A 89 16.90 10.33 51.40
C ALA A 89 15.52 9.72 51.60
N ALA A 90 15.24 9.13 52.77
CA ALA A 90 13.95 8.49 53.05
C ALA A 90 12.75 9.44 52.85
N GLU A 91 12.81 10.64 53.43
CA GLU A 91 11.76 11.65 53.28
C GLU A 91 11.65 12.17 51.84
N PHE A 92 12.79 12.36 51.16
CA PHE A 92 12.80 12.75 49.75
C PHE A 92 12.20 11.68 48.84
N ALA A 93 12.44 10.39 49.13
CA ALA A 93 11.85 9.29 48.39
C ALA A 93 10.33 9.20 48.61
N ALA A 94 9.86 9.44 49.85
CA ALA A 94 8.43 9.52 50.15
C ALA A 94 7.76 10.70 49.43
N ALA A 95 8.37 11.88 49.47
CA ALA A 95 7.92 13.07 48.74
C ALA A 95 7.89 12.84 47.22
N TRP A 96 8.86 12.10 46.69
CA TRP A 96 8.89 11.72 45.29
C TRP A 96 7.70 10.86 44.89
N GLU A 97 7.36 9.84 45.68
CA GLU A 97 6.21 8.97 45.41
C GLU A 97 4.87 9.72 45.56
N ALA A 98 4.76 10.59 46.56
CA ALA A 98 3.62 11.49 46.70
C ALA A 98 3.48 12.38 45.46
N ALA A 99 4.56 13.04 45.03
CA ALA A 99 4.57 13.86 43.83
C ALA A 99 4.26 13.06 42.56
N MET A 100 4.72 11.81 42.45
CA MET A 100 4.38 10.96 41.32
C MET A 100 2.87 10.67 41.26
N THR A 101 2.25 10.48 42.42
CA THR A 101 0.81 10.23 42.53
C THR A 101 0.00 11.48 42.15
N HIS A 102 0.41 12.66 42.61
CA HIS A 102 -0.15 13.94 42.16
C HIS A 102 0.01 14.16 40.65
N GLY A 103 1.20 13.86 40.13
CA GLY A 103 1.47 13.96 38.69
C GLY A 103 0.62 12.99 37.87
N MET A 104 0.32 11.80 38.39
CA MET A 104 -0.55 10.84 37.73
C MET A 104 -2.00 11.35 37.65
N LEU A 105 -2.50 12.01 38.71
CA LEU A 105 -3.82 12.66 38.68
C LEU A 105 -3.89 13.74 37.60
N GLN A 106 -2.85 14.57 37.48
CA GLN A 106 -2.80 15.61 36.45
C GLN A 106 -2.74 15.02 35.02
N VAL A 107 -2.01 13.92 34.83
CA VAL A 107 -1.99 13.18 33.56
C VAL A 107 -3.37 12.59 33.26
N GLU A 108 -4.07 12.10 34.27
CA GLU A 108 -5.42 11.58 34.14
C GLU A 108 -6.40 12.67 33.70
N ASP A 109 -6.37 13.84 34.34
CA ASP A 109 -7.21 14.98 33.97
C ASP A 109 -6.93 15.44 32.53
N ALA A 110 -5.65 15.55 32.14
CA ALA A 110 -5.26 15.87 30.76
C ALA A 110 -5.66 14.77 29.76
N ALA A 111 -5.77 13.51 30.19
CA ALA A 111 -6.25 12.43 29.35
C ALA A 111 -7.78 12.48 29.19
N ILE A 112 -8.52 12.82 30.24
CA ILE A 112 -9.98 13.05 30.20
C ILE A 112 -10.29 14.23 29.27
N ASP A 113 -9.58 15.34 29.44
CA ASP A 113 -9.74 16.50 28.57
C ASP A 113 -9.50 16.12 27.10
N ARG A 114 -8.40 15.41 26.80
CA ARG A 114 -8.13 14.89 25.45
C ARG A 114 -9.17 13.89 24.95
N ALA A 115 -9.80 13.11 25.82
CA ALA A 115 -10.85 12.17 25.43
C ALA A 115 -12.15 12.88 25.05
N ILE A 116 -12.52 13.93 25.80
CA ILE A 116 -13.73 14.74 25.55
C ILE A 116 -13.51 15.68 24.37
N ASN A 117 -12.39 16.40 24.41
CA ASN A 117 -12.08 17.44 23.46
C ASN A 117 -11.38 16.88 22.22
N GLY A 118 -10.59 15.82 22.28
CA GLY A 118 -9.74 15.39 21.16
C GLY A 118 -8.44 16.20 21.07
N THR A 119 -7.59 15.88 20.10
CA THR A 119 -6.31 16.55 19.85
C THR A 119 -6.31 17.29 18.53
N GLU A 120 -5.80 18.51 18.51
CA GLU A 120 -5.53 19.23 17.27
C GLU A 120 -4.28 18.66 16.57
N GLU A 121 -4.46 18.20 15.34
CA GLU A 121 -3.39 17.75 14.44
C GLU A 121 -3.26 18.77 13.31
N THR A 122 -2.07 19.35 13.14
CA THR A 122 -1.76 20.21 12.00
C THR A 122 -1.44 19.35 10.78
N VAL A 123 -2.10 19.64 9.67
CA VAL A 123 -1.85 19.00 8.37
C VAL A 123 -0.96 19.94 7.57
N HIS A 124 0.29 19.52 7.37
CA HIS A 124 1.26 20.25 6.55
C HIS A 124 1.33 19.62 5.16
N TYR A 125 1.35 20.46 4.13
CA TYR A 125 1.59 20.04 2.74
C TYR A 125 2.65 20.98 2.16
N HIS A 126 3.72 20.39 1.60
CA HIS A 126 4.88 21.14 1.09
C HIS A 126 5.50 22.14 2.07
N GLY A 127 5.50 21.83 3.38
CA GLY A 127 6.09 22.68 4.41
C GLY A 127 5.19 23.82 4.90
N GLU A 128 4.07 24.08 4.23
CA GLU A 128 3.07 25.05 4.65
C GLU A 128 1.96 24.38 5.48
N LEU A 129 1.46 25.09 6.49
CA LEU A 129 0.32 24.63 7.30
C LEU A 129 -0.96 24.84 6.50
N VAL A 130 -1.56 23.74 6.05
CA VAL A 130 -2.73 23.77 5.15
C VAL A 130 -4.04 23.73 5.93
N ALA A 131 -4.09 22.95 7.01
CA ALA A 131 -5.29 22.84 7.83
C ALA A 131 -4.97 22.38 9.25
N THR A 132 -5.86 22.71 10.18
CA THR A 132 -5.93 22.11 11.51
C THR A 132 -7.12 21.17 11.55
N ARG A 133 -6.91 19.88 11.85
CA ARG A 133 -8.01 18.94 12.11
C ARG A 133 -8.02 18.52 13.57
N ARG A 134 -9.21 18.24 14.09
CA ARG A 134 -9.38 17.71 15.44
C ARG A 134 -9.59 16.20 15.37
N ARG A 135 -8.70 15.45 16.02
CA ARG A 135 -8.73 13.98 16.08
C ARG A 135 -9.22 13.52 17.44
N TYR A 136 -10.29 12.74 17.44
CA TYR A 136 -10.78 12.06 18.64
C TYR A 136 -10.16 10.67 18.74
N ASN A 137 -9.72 10.29 19.94
CA ASN A 137 -9.16 8.97 20.20
C ASN A 137 -10.19 8.11 20.96
N GLU A 138 -11.01 7.38 20.21
CA GLU A 138 -12.06 6.51 20.78
C GLU A 138 -11.49 5.43 21.69
N HIS A 139 -10.25 4.97 21.44
CA HIS A 139 -9.58 4.01 22.30
C HIS A 139 -9.23 4.62 23.66
N LEU A 140 -8.85 5.91 23.69
CA LEU A 140 -8.62 6.62 24.95
C LEU A 140 -9.94 6.75 25.74
N VAL A 141 -11.02 7.14 25.07
CA VAL A 141 -12.36 7.22 25.69
C VAL A 141 -12.76 5.86 26.29
N MET A 142 -12.68 4.79 25.49
CA MET A 142 -13.04 3.45 25.94
C MET A 142 -12.12 2.93 27.05
N PHE A 143 -10.83 3.26 27.02
CA PHE A 143 -9.90 2.93 28.09
C PHE A 143 -10.28 3.60 29.42
N MET A 144 -10.62 4.90 29.39
CA MET A 144 -11.02 5.66 30.59
C MET A 144 -12.38 5.18 31.14
N LEU A 145 -13.33 4.87 30.27
CA LEU A 145 -14.61 4.29 30.68
C LEU A 145 -14.43 2.92 31.34
N ARG A 146 -13.55 2.08 30.78
CA ARG A 146 -13.27 0.75 31.34
C ARG A 146 -12.52 0.81 32.67
N SER A 147 -11.63 1.78 32.86
CA SER A 147 -10.85 1.91 34.09
C SER A 147 -11.67 2.48 35.24
N ARG A 148 -12.43 3.57 35.01
CA ARG A 148 -13.21 4.27 36.06
C ARG A 148 -14.59 3.67 36.30
N LEU A 149 -15.24 3.20 35.24
CA LEU A 149 -16.58 2.62 35.29
C LEU A 149 -16.51 1.13 34.96
N ALA A 150 -15.57 0.43 35.59
CA ALA A 150 -15.32 -0.99 35.39
C ALA A 150 -16.56 -1.86 35.67
N GLU A 151 -17.44 -1.45 36.57
CA GLU A 151 -18.70 -2.16 36.82
C GLU A 151 -19.66 -2.11 35.63
N LYS A 152 -19.67 -1.00 34.88
CA LYS A 152 -20.60 -0.77 33.75
C LYS A 152 -20.00 -1.16 32.40
N TYR A 153 -18.71 -0.87 32.19
CA TYR A 153 -18.01 -1.04 30.92
C TYR A 153 -16.78 -1.95 31.02
N GLY A 154 -16.54 -2.56 32.18
CA GLY A 154 -15.58 -3.64 32.30
C GLY A 154 -16.00 -4.81 31.42
N ASP A 155 -15.02 -5.50 30.83
CA ASP A 155 -15.26 -6.62 29.92
C ASP A 155 -15.86 -7.87 30.63
N GLY A 156 -16.41 -7.73 31.86
CA GLY A 156 -16.82 -8.82 32.74
C GLY A 156 -15.70 -9.81 33.10
N THR A 157 -14.47 -9.53 32.63
CA THR A 157 -13.34 -10.44 32.67
C THR A 157 -12.39 -9.97 33.76
N PRO A 158 -12.21 -10.73 34.85
CA PRO A 158 -11.32 -10.34 35.94
C PRO A 158 -9.89 -10.10 35.41
N PRO A 159 -9.16 -9.11 35.96
CA PRO A 159 -7.76 -8.84 35.61
C PRO A 159 -6.88 -10.07 35.88
N GLY A 160 -6.68 -10.89 34.85
CA GLY A 160 -6.00 -12.20 34.94
C GLY A 160 -6.50 -13.22 33.92
N GLU A 161 -7.75 -13.05 33.46
CA GLU A 161 -8.38 -13.90 32.43
C GLU A 161 -8.44 -13.27 31.03
N LYS A 162 -7.73 -12.16 30.82
CA LYS A 162 -7.56 -11.53 29.50
C LYS A 162 -6.73 -12.45 28.60
N GLY A 163 -7.40 -13.46 28.05
CA GLY A 163 -6.82 -14.56 27.26
C GLY A 163 -7.58 -15.89 27.32
N ALA A 164 -8.60 -16.00 28.18
CA ALA A 164 -9.26 -17.26 28.52
C ALA A 164 -10.70 -17.47 28.03
N VAL A 165 -11.21 -16.67 27.07
CA VAL A 165 -11.80 -17.36 25.91
C VAL A 165 -10.59 -17.95 25.21
N GLY A 166 -10.13 -19.11 25.73
CA GLY A 166 -8.82 -19.64 25.44
C GLY A 166 -8.63 -19.65 23.93
N LYS A 167 -7.44 -19.32 23.43
CA LYS A 167 -7.12 -19.41 21.99
C LYS A 167 -7.70 -20.69 21.36
N MET A 168 -7.82 -21.76 22.15
CA MET A 168 -8.57 -22.99 21.90
C MET A 168 -10.07 -22.81 21.56
N GLN A 169 -10.88 -22.13 22.38
CA GLN A 169 -12.29 -21.84 22.10
C GLN A 169 -12.41 -20.98 20.82
N LEU A 170 -11.57 -19.95 20.68
CA LEU A 170 -11.56 -19.12 19.47
C LEU A 170 -11.17 -19.93 18.22
N ARG A 171 -10.20 -20.86 18.33
CA ARG A 171 -9.86 -21.83 17.27
C ARG A 171 -11.02 -22.78 16.97
N ARG A 172 -11.74 -23.27 17.97
CA ARG A 172 -12.92 -24.14 17.80
C ARG A 172 -14.06 -23.41 17.09
N LEU A 173 -14.35 -22.18 17.50
CA LEU A 173 -15.33 -21.30 16.85
C LEU A 173 -14.92 -20.99 15.41
N LYS A 174 -13.66 -20.60 15.18
CA LYS A 174 -13.12 -20.40 13.83
C LYS A 174 -13.17 -21.68 12.99
N LYS A 175 -12.92 -22.86 13.56
CA LYS A 175 -13.04 -24.15 12.86
C LYS A 175 -14.48 -24.44 12.49
N LYS A 176 -15.44 -24.21 13.41
CA LYS A 176 -16.89 -24.36 13.14
C LYS A 176 -17.37 -23.37 12.08
N TRP A 177 -16.93 -22.12 12.16
CA TRP A 177 -17.22 -21.09 11.17
C TRP A 177 -16.63 -21.43 9.82
N LYS A 178 -15.35 -21.79 9.75
CA LYS A 178 -14.71 -22.26 8.52
C LYS A 178 -15.42 -23.49 7.96
N ALA A 179 -15.80 -24.48 8.77
CA ALA A 179 -16.52 -25.65 8.29
C ALA A 179 -17.91 -25.29 7.71
N LYS A 180 -18.67 -24.42 8.37
CA LYS A 180 -19.96 -23.93 7.84
C LYS A 180 -19.77 -23.07 6.59
N TRP A 181 -18.73 -22.25 6.58
CA TRP A 181 -18.39 -21.39 5.46
C TRP A 181 -17.94 -22.23 4.26
N TYR A 182 -16.97 -23.14 4.43
CA TYR A 182 -16.53 -24.11 3.43
C TYR A 182 -17.69 -24.97 2.93
N LYS A 183 -18.59 -25.48 3.78
CA LYS A 183 -19.77 -26.23 3.31
C LYS A 183 -20.71 -25.39 2.43
N LYS A 184 -20.96 -24.13 2.81
CA LYS A 184 -21.75 -23.19 2.00
C LYS A 184 -21.02 -22.72 0.74
N TRP A 185 -19.70 -22.65 0.81
CA TRP A 185 -18.83 -22.16 -0.25
C TRP A 185 -18.58 -23.26 -1.29
N GLU A 186 -18.21 -24.46 -0.88
CA GLU A 186 -18.10 -25.69 -1.68
C GLU A 186 -19.41 -26.03 -2.38
N ALA A 187 -20.58 -25.89 -1.75
CA ALA A 187 -21.85 -26.09 -2.45
C ALA A 187 -22.07 -25.14 -3.63
N LYS A 188 -21.41 -23.98 -3.64
CA LYS A 188 -21.47 -22.97 -4.72
C LYS A 188 -20.29 -23.06 -5.70
N LEU A 189 -19.29 -23.91 -5.44
CA LEU A 189 -17.97 -23.80 -6.05
C LEU A 189 -17.69 -24.73 -7.24
N PRO A 190 -18.02 -26.04 -7.25
CA PRO A 190 -17.47 -26.97 -8.24
C PRO A 190 -17.92 -26.59 -9.63
N GLU A 191 -19.18 -26.25 -9.80
CA GLU A 191 -19.73 -25.88 -11.11
C GLU A 191 -19.18 -24.53 -11.59
N LYS A 192 -19.13 -23.50 -10.73
CA LYS A 192 -18.62 -22.18 -11.12
C LYS A 192 -17.12 -22.21 -11.41
N ARG A 193 -16.31 -22.88 -10.58
CA ARG A 193 -14.87 -23.03 -10.83
C ARG A 193 -14.55 -23.90 -12.03
N MET A 194 -15.31 -24.97 -12.28
CA MET A 194 -15.12 -25.76 -13.50
C MET A 194 -15.44 -24.94 -14.74
N LYS A 195 -16.53 -24.16 -14.73
CA LYS A 195 -16.87 -23.22 -15.81
C LYS A 195 -15.81 -22.14 -15.97
N ASP A 196 -15.34 -21.55 -14.88
CA ASP A 196 -14.32 -20.50 -14.91
C ASP A 196 -12.96 -21.07 -15.37
N ALA A 197 -12.59 -22.28 -14.96
CA ALA A 197 -11.37 -22.96 -15.40
C ALA A 197 -11.46 -23.41 -16.87
N ALA A 198 -12.62 -23.89 -17.32
CA ALA A 198 -12.86 -24.23 -18.72
C ALA A 198 -12.79 -22.98 -19.60
N ARG A 199 -13.40 -21.87 -19.18
CA ARG A 199 -13.29 -20.57 -19.85
C ARG A 199 -11.85 -20.07 -19.89
N ALA A 200 -11.10 -20.20 -18.80
CA ALA A 200 -9.69 -19.82 -18.77
C ALA A 200 -8.85 -20.65 -19.74
N ARG A 201 -9.12 -21.96 -19.86
CA ARG A 201 -8.47 -22.83 -20.85
C ARG A 201 -8.82 -22.41 -22.28
N GLN A 202 -10.10 -22.17 -22.55
CA GLN A 202 -10.55 -21.69 -23.87
C GLN A 202 -9.84 -20.38 -24.26
N ILE A 203 -9.75 -19.41 -23.34
CA ILE A 203 -9.04 -18.15 -23.61
C ILE A 203 -7.55 -18.40 -23.93
N ILE A 204 -6.92 -19.33 -23.21
CA ILE A 204 -5.52 -19.70 -23.45
C ILE A 204 -5.38 -20.36 -24.83
N ASP A 205 -6.24 -21.32 -25.15
CA ASP A 205 -6.24 -22.04 -26.43
C ASP A 205 -6.50 -21.10 -27.60
N ASP A 206 -7.50 -20.21 -27.48
CA ASP A 206 -7.81 -19.17 -28.46
C ASP A 206 -6.61 -18.23 -28.67
N LYS A 207 -5.91 -17.87 -27.58
CA LYS A 207 -4.71 -17.03 -27.68
C LYS A 207 -3.54 -17.75 -28.34
N PHE A 208 -3.36 -19.04 -28.07
CA PHE A 208 -2.37 -19.85 -28.76
C PHE A 208 -2.69 -19.96 -30.24
N GLU A 209 -3.95 -20.13 -30.62
CA GLU A 209 -4.35 -20.20 -32.01
C GLU A 209 -4.15 -18.84 -32.71
N GLU A 210 -4.50 -17.72 -32.08
CA GLU A 210 -4.19 -16.38 -32.61
C GLU A 210 -2.68 -16.20 -32.84
N LEU A 211 -1.84 -16.63 -31.89
CA LEU A 211 -0.39 -16.55 -32.03
C LEU A 211 0.14 -17.47 -33.14
N ARG A 212 -0.43 -18.67 -33.30
CA ARG A 212 -0.10 -19.58 -34.40
C ARG A 212 -0.46 -18.96 -35.75
N GLN A 213 -1.66 -18.42 -35.89
CA GLN A 213 -2.10 -17.76 -37.12
C GLN A 213 -1.21 -16.55 -37.46
N LYS A 214 -0.81 -15.76 -36.46
CA LYS A 214 0.15 -14.66 -36.67
C LYS A 214 1.53 -15.15 -37.10
N ALA A 215 2.01 -16.26 -36.54
CA ALA A 215 3.28 -16.86 -36.94
C ALA A 215 3.22 -17.42 -38.37
N LEU A 216 2.13 -18.12 -38.73
CA LEU A 216 1.92 -18.67 -40.08
C LEU A 216 1.84 -17.54 -41.12
N THR A 217 0.99 -16.54 -40.89
CA THR A 217 0.85 -15.38 -41.80
C THR A 217 2.17 -14.62 -41.98
N ARG A 218 2.92 -14.41 -40.90
CA ARG A 218 4.26 -13.81 -40.98
C ARG A 218 5.21 -14.68 -41.81
N ARG A 219 5.21 -15.99 -41.57
CA ARG A 219 6.07 -16.94 -42.28
C ARG A 219 5.71 -17.02 -43.77
N GLU A 220 4.43 -16.99 -44.13
CA GLU A 220 3.96 -16.92 -45.51
C GLU A 220 4.42 -15.63 -46.20
N TYR A 221 4.35 -14.48 -45.51
CA TYR A 221 4.83 -13.21 -46.04
C TYR A 221 6.34 -13.24 -46.28
N GLU A 222 7.11 -13.70 -45.29
CA GLU A 222 8.56 -13.88 -45.40
C GLU A 222 8.88 -14.85 -46.55
N TRP A 223 8.13 -15.94 -46.68
CA TRP A 223 8.27 -16.91 -47.76
C TRP A 223 8.02 -16.34 -49.15
N ARG A 224 6.97 -15.52 -49.33
CA ARG A 224 6.68 -14.80 -50.58
C ARG A 224 7.77 -13.80 -50.96
N ALA A 225 8.43 -13.20 -49.96
CA ALA A 225 9.51 -12.25 -50.19
C ALA A 225 10.83 -12.91 -50.61
N LEU A 226 11.01 -14.21 -50.33
CA LEU A 226 12.23 -14.95 -50.68
C LEU A 226 12.33 -15.20 -52.19
N SER A 227 13.57 -15.16 -52.70
CA SER A 227 13.88 -15.55 -54.08
C SER A 227 13.55 -17.03 -54.31
N ARG A 228 13.30 -17.39 -55.58
CA ARG A 228 13.02 -18.79 -55.95
C ARG A 228 14.18 -19.71 -55.60
N GLU A 229 15.42 -19.29 -55.87
CA GLU A 229 16.63 -20.05 -55.52
C GLU A 229 16.72 -20.34 -54.03
N THR A 230 16.38 -19.36 -53.19
CA THR A 230 16.38 -19.51 -51.73
C THR A 230 15.32 -20.51 -51.26
N ARG A 231 14.12 -20.49 -51.86
CA ARG A 231 13.04 -21.44 -51.54
C ARG A 231 13.37 -22.87 -51.95
N ASP A 232 13.98 -23.06 -53.13
CA ASP A 232 14.43 -24.37 -53.61
C ASP A 232 15.56 -24.95 -52.75
N ALA A 233 16.51 -24.12 -52.32
CA ALA A 233 17.55 -24.51 -51.38
C ALA A 233 16.98 -24.94 -50.02
N TYR A 234 15.96 -24.24 -49.51
CA TYR A 234 15.29 -24.59 -48.25
C TYR A 234 14.57 -25.95 -48.35
N ARG A 235 13.84 -26.19 -49.44
CA ARG A 235 13.21 -27.50 -49.72
C ARG A 235 14.24 -28.61 -49.78
N HIS A 236 15.37 -28.37 -50.45
CA HIS A 236 16.46 -29.34 -50.53
C HIS A 236 17.06 -29.66 -49.16
N TYR A 237 17.33 -28.64 -48.34
CA TYR A 237 17.77 -28.81 -46.96
C TYR A 237 16.79 -29.64 -46.14
N GLN A 238 15.48 -29.37 -46.24
CA GLN A 238 14.49 -30.11 -45.46
C GLN A 238 14.40 -31.58 -45.87
N ARG A 239 14.56 -31.90 -47.16
CA ARG A 239 14.65 -33.30 -47.64
C ARG A 239 15.88 -34.02 -47.09
N LEU A 240 17.04 -33.37 -47.11
CA LEU A 240 18.27 -33.93 -46.52
C LEU A 240 18.10 -34.15 -45.02
N ARG A 241 17.58 -33.15 -44.31
CA ARG A 241 17.31 -33.23 -42.87
C ARG A 241 16.35 -34.37 -42.52
N ALA A 242 15.28 -34.55 -43.28
CA ALA A 242 14.32 -35.63 -43.09
C ALA A 242 14.99 -37.00 -43.29
N ARG A 243 15.77 -37.16 -44.38
CA ARG A 243 16.56 -38.37 -44.65
C ARG A 243 17.53 -38.69 -43.51
N ASP A 244 18.29 -37.70 -43.06
CA ASP A 244 19.33 -37.89 -42.04
C ASP A 244 18.73 -38.21 -40.66
N LEU A 245 17.52 -37.72 -40.38
CA LEU A 245 16.75 -38.05 -39.17
C LEU A 245 15.87 -39.30 -39.30
N GLY A 246 15.79 -39.92 -40.49
CA GLY A 246 14.91 -41.06 -40.77
C GLY A 246 13.42 -40.72 -40.67
N CYS A 247 13.04 -39.46 -40.88
CA CYS A 247 11.64 -39.02 -40.93
C CYS A 247 11.19 -38.83 -42.38
N ASP A 248 9.88 -39.00 -42.63
CA ASP A 248 9.30 -38.67 -43.93
C ASP A 248 9.28 -37.14 -44.14
N TYR A 249 9.64 -36.72 -45.34
CA TYR A 249 9.53 -35.31 -45.73
C TYR A 249 8.09 -35.03 -46.17
N GLU A 250 7.38 -34.25 -45.36
CA GLU A 250 6.12 -33.63 -45.75
C GLU A 250 6.37 -32.17 -46.12
N GLU A 251 5.95 -31.75 -47.31
CA GLU A 251 5.99 -30.34 -47.67
C GLU A 251 4.97 -29.57 -46.82
N GLU A 252 5.42 -28.47 -46.22
CA GLU A 252 4.59 -27.68 -45.30
C GLU A 252 3.37 -27.10 -46.04
N SER A 253 2.19 -27.63 -45.73
CA SER A 253 0.93 -27.33 -46.44
C SER A 253 0.47 -25.86 -46.39
N HIS A 254 0.98 -25.08 -45.43
CA HIS A 254 0.63 -23.67 -45.26
C HIS A 254 1.48 -22.72 -46.13
N LEU A 255 2.60 -23.20 -46.71
CA LEU A 255 3.42 -22.36 -47.56
C LEU A 255 2.87 -22.36 -48.99
N PRO A 256 2.70 -21.18 -49.63
CA PRO A 256 2.24 -21.11 -51.01
C PRO A 256 3.19 -21.83 -51.98
N SER A 257 2.63 -22.52 -52.98
CA SER A 257 3.41 -23.19 -54.01
C SER A 257 4.10 -22.19 -54.96
N GLU A 258 5.11 -22.64 -55.70
CA GLU A 258 5.79 -21.76 -56.68
C GLU A 258 4.83 -21.27 -57.75
N GLU A 259 3.88 -22.12 -58.15
CA GLU A 259 2.88 -21.80 -59.16
C GLU A 259 1.93 -20.72 -58.68
N THR A 260 1.48 -20.79 -57.41
CA THR A 260 0.60 -19.76 -56.85
C THR A 260 1.33 -18.43 -56.68
N ILE A 261 2.58 -18.44 -56.20
CA ILE A 261 3.38 -17.22 -56.07
C ILE A 261 3.65 -16.59 -57.45
N ALA A 262 4.00 -17.41 -58.46
CA ALA A 262 4.23 -16.93 -59.82
C ALA A 262 2.95 -16.36 -60.46
N ALA A 263 1.80 -17.01 -60.26
CA ALA A 263 0.50 -16.52 -60.72
C ALA A 263 0.14 -15.17 -60.07
N GLU A 264 0.26 -15.05 -58.74
CA GLU A 264 0.03 -13.80 -58.00
C GLU A 264 0.96 -12.67 -58.50
N GLN A 265 2.24 -12.98 -58.73
CA GLN A 265 3.20 -11.99 -59.26
C GLN A 265 2.87 -11.57 -60.70
N ALA A 266 2.43 -12.50 -61.54
CA ALA A 266 2.01 -12.22 -62.92
C ALA A 266 0.74 -11.35 -62.94
N GLU A 267 -0.24 -11.66 -62.10
CA GLU A 267 -1.45 -10.85 -61.93
C GLU A 267 -1.13 -9.44 -61.39
N ALA A 268 -0.26 -9.33 -60.39
CA ALA A 268 0.19 -8.03 -59.87
C ALA A 268 0.94 -7.21 -60.94
N ALA A 269 1.77 -7.86 -61.76
CA ALA A 269 2.43 -7.22 -62.89
C ALA A 269 1.43 -6.78 -63.97
N ALA A 270 0.43 -7.60 -64.28
CA ALA A 270 -0.64 -7.26 -65.21
C ALA A 270 -1.48 -6.08 -64.69
N LEU A 271 -1.80 -6.03 -63.40
CA LEU A 271 -2.50 -4.91 -62.78
C LEU A 271 -1.66 -3.63 -62.82
N ARG A 272 -0.36 -3.70 -62.53
CA ARG A 272 0.56 -2.56 -62.65
C ARG A 272 0.64 -2.05 -64.10
N ARG A 273 0.67 -2.95 -65.08
CA ARG A 273 0.61 -2.60 -66.52
C ARG A 273 -0.72 -1.91 -66.85
N ARG A 274 -1.85 -2.48 -66.44
CA ARG A 274 -3.18 -1.85 -66.63
C ARG A 274 -3.25 -0.46 -66.03
N ARG A 275 -2.75 -0.26 -64.80
CA ARG A 275 -2.70 1.07 -64.15
C ARG A 275 -1.81 2.05 -64.89
N ARG A 276 -0.65 1.59 -65.40
CA ARG A 276 0.24 2.44 -66.21
C ARG A 276 -0.44 2.86 -67.50
N ASN A 277 -1.04 1.92 -68.22
CA ASN A 277 -1.76 2.20 -69.47
C ASN A 277 -2.95 3.14 -69.22
N ALA A 278 -3.72 2.94 -68.14
CA ALA A 278 -4.81 3.85 -67.77
C ALA A 278 -4.30 5.27 -67.42
N ALA A 279 -3.17 5.37 -66.72
CA ALA A 279 -2.55 6.67 -66.45
C ALA A 279 -1.99 7.33 -67.73
N GLU A 280 -1.48 6.55 -68.68
CA GLU A 280 -1.06 7.03 -69.99
C GLU A 280 -2.26 7.50 -70.84
N GLU A 281 -3.40 6.79 -70.78
CA GLU A 281 -4.68 7.19 -71.37
C GLU A 281 -5.22 8.48 -70.76
N GLU A 282 -5.17 8.62 -69.42
CA GLU A 282 -5.55 9.86 -68.72
C GLU A 282 -4.63 11.04 -69.10
N ASN A 283 -3.32 10.81 -69.23
CA ASN A 283 -2.37 11.84 -69.69
C ASN A 283 -2.48 12.15 -71.19
N ALA A 284 -3.07 11.25 -71.98
CA ALA A 284 -3.35 11.46 -73.41
C ALA A 284 -4.63 12.29 -73.66
N ILE A 285 -5.44 12.54 -72.63
CA ILE A 285 -6.48 13.57 -72.69
C ILE A 285 -5.77 14.92 -72.74
N THR A 286 -5.65 15.48 -73.94
CA THR A 286 -5.04 16.80 -74.19
C THR A 286 -5.75 17.85 -73.35
N LEU A 287 -5.14 18.29 -72.25
CA LEU A 287 -5.63 19.42 -71.47
C LEU A 287 -5.73 20.64 -72.42
N PRO A 288 -6.86 21.37 -72.46
CA PRO A 288 -6.95 22.59 -73.24
C PRO A 288 -5.84 23.56 -72.79
N PRO A 289 -5.22 24.30 -73.72
CA PRO A 289 -4.10 25.17 -73.40
C PRO A 289 -4.50 26.17 -72.29
N PRO A 290 -3.61 26.48 -71.34
CA PRO A 290 -3.94 27.32 -70.20
C PRO A 290 -4.38 28.72 -70.67
N VAL A 291 -5.49 29.18 -70.10
CA VAL A 291 -6.31 30.36 -70.48
C VAL A 291 -5.59 31.70 -70.64
N TRP A 292 -4.33 31.84 -70.21
CA TRP A 292 -3.54 33.07 -70.42
C TRP A 292 -2.91 33.16 -71.83
N ARG A 293 -3.00 32.11 -72.64
CA ARG A 293 -2.46 32.05 -74.03
C ARG A 293 -3.54 32.29 -75.10
N VAL A 294 -4.74 32.71 -74.72
CA VAL A 294 -5.76 33.13 -75.68
C VAL A 294 -5.46 34.58 -76.06
N GLU A 295 -5.11 34.82 -77.33
CA GLU A 295 -5.00 36.18 -77.88
C GLU A 295 -6.29 36.94 -77.55
N LYS A 296 -6.13 38.17 -77.07
CA LYS A 296 -7.21 39.02 -76.58
C LYS A 296 -8.14 39.37 -77.76
N GLU A 297 -9.15 38.55 -78.02
CA GLU A 297 -10.22 38.89 -78.97
C GLU A 297 -10.84 40.22 -78.51
N ALA A 298 -10.87 41.19 -79.44
CA ALA A 298 -11.40 42.52 -79.19
C ALA A 298 -12.88 42.41 -78.79
N MET A 299 -13.18 42.82 -77.55
CA MET A 299 -14.55 42.89 -77.03
C MET A 299 -15.37 43.87 -77.90
N PRO A 300 -16.49 43.44 -78.51
CA PRO A 300 -17.41 44.38 -79.15
C PRO A 300 -18.12 45.23 -78.08
N GLU A 301 -18.21 46.54 -78.33
CA GLU A 301 -18.87 47.50 -77.44
C GLU A 301 -20.32 47.09 -77.13
N GLU A 302 -20.67 47.01 -75.85
CA GLU A 302 -22.03 46.77 -75.36
C GLU A 302 -22.95 47.95 -75.73
N SER A 303 -23.65 47.85 -76.86
CA SER A 303 -24.80 48.69 -77.19
C SER A 303 -26.09 47.92 -76.91
N GLY A 304 -26.70 48.18 -75.75
CA GLY A 304 -28.04 47.69 -75.43
C GLY A 304 -28.43 47.97 -73.97
N PRO A 305 -29.69 48.36 -73.68
CA PRO A 305 -30.11 48.80 -72.35
C PRO A 305 -30.08 47.64 -71.34
N ARG A 306 -29.41 47.86 -70.20
CA ARG A 306 -29.34 46.93 -69.07
C ARG A 306 -30.71 46.75 -68.43
N ILE A 307 -31.42 45.70 -68.83
CA ILE A 307 -32.63 45.25 -68.15
C ILE A 307 -32.18 44.45 -66.91
N ARG A 308 -32.39 45.02 -65.73
CA ARG A 308 -32.26 44.30 -64.45
C ARG A 308 -33.46 43.38 -64.28
N THR A 309 -33.30 42.09 -64.52
CA THR A 309 -34.28 41.10 -64.07
C THR A 309 -34.02 40.75 -62.61
N LEU A 310 -35.03 41.02 -61.80
CA LEU A 310 -35.13 40.73 -60.38
C LEU A 310 -35.45 39.23 -60.20
N LYS A 311 -34.68 38.58 -59.31
CA LYS A 311 -35.10 37.49 -58.41
C LYS A 311 -35.45 36.10 -58.97
N ASP A 312 -34.88 35.05 -58.38
CA ASP A 312 -35.48 34.22 -57.29
C ASP A 312 -34.55 33.00 -57.05
N GLU A 313 -34.00 32.86 -55.83
CA GLU A 313 -34.49 32.00 -54.75
C GLU A 313 -34.36 30.48 -55.01
N GLY A 314 -33.50 29.84 -54.21
CA GLY A 314 -33.41 28.39 -54.08
C GLY A 314 -32.38 28.02 -53.01
N TRP A 315 -32.87 27.77 -51.81
CA TRP A 315 -32.15 27.22 -50.65
C TRP A 315 -31.67 25.79 -50.89
#